data_AF-A0A635J959-F1
#
_entry.id   AF-A0A635J959-F1
#
_cell.length_a   1.000
_cell.length_b   1.000
_cell.length_c   1.000
_cell.angle_alpha   90.00
_cell.angle_beta   90.00
_cell.angle_gamma   90.00
#
_symmetry.space_group_name_H-M   'P 1'
#
loop_
_entity.id
_entity.type
_entity.pdbx_description
1 polymer ?
#
loop_
_entity_poly.entity_id
_entity_poly.type
_entity_poly.pdbx_seq_one_letter_code
_entity_poly.pdbx_strand_id
1 'polypeptide(L)'
;MSQKIDMFLFLRKHAVHIANKKDWFSDRKKTMPSLKAWLHAEQLLRLDLLLIRHREKFATVWEPLSGRRALNHLLFVRTNWPPAQISELSFDHILLILHEDLTSLGEDMDLPELPANIKSEIGYSAHKDAPYRTGLIPCTEDEWDHTLCEIVQGLRTPE
;
A
#
# COMPACT_ATOMS: atom_id res chain seq x y z
N MET A 1 -1.28 -7.55 -24.07
CA MET A 1 -0.66 -8.67 -23.33
C MET A 1 -0.43 -8.13 -21.92
N SER A 2 -1.30 -8.44 -20.96
CA SER A 2 -1.16 -7.88 -19.60
C SER A 2 0.01 -8.58 -18.92
N GLN A 3 1.04 -7.81 -18.55
CA GLN A 3 2.16 -8.34 -17.77
C GLN A 3 1.59 -8.79 -16.42
N LYS A 4 1.74 -10.07 -16.06
CA LYS A 4 1.26 -10.56 -14.76
C LYS A 4 2.06 -9.83 -13.68
N ILE A 5 1.39 -9.00 -12.89
CA ILE A 5 2.02 -8.22 -11.82
C ILE A 5 2.63 -9.21 -10.83
N ASP A 6 3.95 -9.12 -10.62
CA ASP A 6 4.63 -9.86 -9.55
C ASP A 6 4.33 -9.15 -8.22
N MET A 7 3.27 -9.63 -7.57
CA MET A 7 2.78 -9.10 -6.30
C MET A 7 3.82 -9.15 -5.19
N PHE A 8 4.66 -10.20 -5.16
CA PHE A 8 5.69 -10.33 -4.14
C PHE A 8 6.81 -9.31 -4.35
N LEU A 9 7.25 -9.12 -5.60
CA LEU A 9 8.21 -8.07 -5.93
C LEU A 9 7.67 -6.68 -5.57
N PHE A 10 6.38 -6.43 -5.82
CA PHE A 10 5.75 -5.16 -5.48
C PHE A 10 5.69 -4.93 -3.96
N LEU A 11 5.24 -5.93 -3.20
CA LEU A 11 5.24 -5.88 -1.74
C LEU A 11 6.66 -5.62 -1.20
N ARG A 12 7.66 -6.31 -1.74
CA ARG A 12 9.06 -6.15 -1.33
C ARG A 12 9.57 -4.74 -1.60
N LYS A 13 9.21 -4.12 -2.73
CA LYS A 13 9.62 -2.74 -3.04
C LYS A 13 9.04 -1.76 -2.02
N HIS A 14 7.77 -1.89 -1.66
CA HIS A 14 7.16 -1.11 -0.57
C HIS A 14 7.89 -1.33 0.75
N ALA A 15 8.13 -2.57 1.15
CA ALA A 15 8.80 -2.88 2.41
C ALA A 15 10.22 -2.26 2.48
N VAL A 16 10.97 -2.30 1.39
CA VAL A 16 12.30 -1.66 1.29
C VAL A 16 12.19 -0.13 1.36
N HIS A 17 11.25 0.47 0.63
CA HIS A 17 11.04 1.92 0.66
C HIS A 17 10.69 2.40 2.08
N ILE A 18 9.74 1.73 2.73
CA ILE A 18 9.32 2.03 4.11
C ILE A 18 10.49 1.86 5.09
N ALA A 19 11.24 0.76 4.98
CA ALA A 19 12.40 0.52 5.84
C ALA A 19 13.44 1.65 5.71
N ASN A 20 13.72 2.11 4.48
CA ASN A 20 14.61 3.25 4.25
C ASN A 20 14.07 4.55 4.86
N LYS A 21 12.76 4.81 4.74
CA LYS A 21 12.11 6.04 5.24
C LYS A 21 12.05 6.10 6.76
N LYS A 22 11.72 4.99 7.42
CA LYS A 22 11.47 4.92 8.87
C LYS A 22 12.65 4.36 9.67
N ASP A 23 13.72 3.99 9.00
CA ASP A 23 14.84 3.21 9.56
C ASP A 23 14.39 1.88 10.21
N TRP A 24 13.46 1.19 9.55
CA TRP A 24 12.81 -0.02 10.06
C TRP A 24 13.41 -1.30 9.48
N PHE A 25 14.66 -1.58 9.86
CA PHE A 25 15.38 -2.78 9.48
C PHE A 25 15.43 -3.82 10.60
N SER A 26 15.40 -5.10 10.26
CA SER A 26 15.55 -6.19 11.24
C SER A 26 17.02 -6.50 11.56
N ASP A 27 17.95 -5.99 10.77
CA ASP A 27 19.39 -6.18 10.97
C ASP A 27 20.16 -4.86 11.05
N ARG A 28 21.29 -4.88 11.77
CA ARG A 28 22.15 -3.69 11.92
C ARG A 28 22.79 -3.23 10.61
N LYS A 29 22.87 -4.12 9.62
CA LYS A 29 23.44 -3.81 8.30
C LYS A 29 22.42 -3.12 7.38
N LYS A 30 21.17 -2.95 7.82
CA LYS A 30 20.08 -2.32 7.06
C LYS A 30 19.85 -2.97 5.70
N THR A 31 19.93 -4.30 5.68
CA THR A 31 19.73 -5.09 4.45
C THR A 31 18.34 -5.69 4.37
N MET A 32 17.69 -5.91 5.51
CA MET A 32 16.39 -6.57 5.58
C MET A 32 15.33 -5.68 6.24
N PRO A 33 14.22 -5.38 5.54
CA PRO A 33 13.08 -4.72 6.16
C PRO A 33 12.53 -5.54 7.34
N SER A 34 12.19 -4.86 8.43
CA SER A 34 11.58 -5.49 9.61
C SER A 34 10.11 -5.88 9.38
N LEU A 35 9.54 -6.70 10.26
CA LEU A 35 8.10 -7.02 10.25
C LEU A 35 7.21 -5.77 10.14
N LYS A 36 7.54 -4.68 10.84
CA LYS A 36 6.76 -3.43 10.79
C LYS A 36 6.70 -2.83 9.39
N ALA A 37 7.83 -2.83 8.69
CA ALA A 37 7.91 -2.34 7.32
C ALA A 37 7.09 -3.21 6.36
N TRP A 38 7.10 -4.53 6.55
CA TRP A 38 6.26 -5.44 5.76
C TRP A 38 4.76 -5.26 6.01
N LEU A 39 4.35 -5.00 7.26
CA LEU A 39 2.93 -4.77 7.58
C LEU A 39 2.41 -3.47 6.97
N HIS A 40 3.20 -2.38 7.02
CA HIS A 40 2.86 -1.14 6.30
C HIS A 40 2.85 -1.37 4.79
N ALA A 41 3.81 -2.12 4.26
CA ALA A 41 3.88 -2.43 2.84
C ALA A 41 2.64 -3.20 2.34
N GLU A 42 2.10 -4.12 3.16
CA GLU A 42 0.87 -4.83 2.81
C GLU A 42 -0.33 -3.88 2.72
N GLN A 43 -0.47 -2.94 3.66
CA GLN A 43 -1.54 -1.95 3.62
C GLN A 43 -1.43 -1.05 2.37
N LEU A 44 -0.23 -0.59 2.03
CA LEU A 44 0.01 0.22 0.84
C LEU A 44 -0.19 -0.57 -0.46
N LEU A 45 0.19 -1.85 -0.48
CA LEU A 45 -0.10 -2.74 -1.60
C LEU A 45 -1.61 -2.88 -1.83
N ARG A 46 -2.39 -3.10 -0.76
CA ARG A 46 -3.85 -3.14 -0.84
C ARG A 46 -4.41 -1.82 -1.39
N LEU A 47 -3.87 -0.68 -0.96
CA LEU A 47 -4.25 0.62 -1.50
C LEU A 47 -3.97 0.70 -3.01
N ASP A 48 -2.76 0.32 -3.44
CA ASP A 48 -2.40 0.36 -4.86
C ASP A 48 -3.30 -0.53 -5.71
N LEU A 49 -3.63 -1.73 -5.22
CA LEU A 49 -4.56 -2.64 -5.87
C LEU A 49 -5.98 -2.08 -5.97
N LEU A 50 -6.46 -1.40 -4.92
CA LEU A 50 -7.74 -0.71 -4.92
C LEU A 50 -7.76 0.37 -6.02
N LEU A 51 -6.67 1.14 -6.12
CA LEU A 51 -6.54 2.21 -7.11
C LEU A 51 -6.40 1.65 -8.53
N ILE A 52 -5.72 0.52 -8.74
CA ILE A 52 -5.68 -0.17 -10.05
C ILE A 52 -7.10 -0.49 -10.50
N ARG A 53 -7.89 -1.20 -9.68
CA ARG A 53 -9.28 -1.57 -10.00
C ARG A 53 -10.16 -0.34 -10.23
N HIS A 54 -9.96 0.71 -9.45
CA HIS A 54 -10.69 1.97 -9.62
C HIS A 54 -10.36 2.60 -10.98
N ARG A 55 -9.10 2.62 -11.37
CA ARG A 55 -8.66 3.22 -12.64
C ARG A 55 -9.13 2.44 -13.84
N GLU A 56 -9.16 1.11 -13.78
CA GLU A 56 -9.76 0.28 -14.85
C GLU A 56 -11.20 0.69 -15.17
N LYS A 57 -11.93 1.20 -14.18
CA LYS A 57 -13.34 1.63 -14.33
C LYS A 57 -13.50 3.10 -14.71
N PHE A 58 -12.66 3.99 -14.20
CA PHE A 58 -12.89 5.44 -14.26
C PHE A 58 -11.84 6.23 -15.03
N ALA A 59 -10.67 5.66 -15.32
CA ALA A 59 -9.64 6.36 -16.09
C ALA A 59 -10.08 6.56 -17.54
N THR A 60 -9.64 7.67 -18.11
CA THR A 60 -9.89 8.03 -19.52
C THR A 60 -8.58 8.40 -20.21
N VAL A 61 -8.61 8.56 -21.53
CA VAL A 61 -7.42 8.92 -22.32
C VAL A 61 -6.82 10.25 -21.90
N TRP A 62 -7.64 11.22 -21.44
CA TRP A 62 -7.19 12.54 -21.01
C TRP A 62 -7.04 12.68 -19.48
N GLU A 63 -7.60 11.76 -18.70
CA GLU A 63 -7.44 11.72 -17.25
C GLU A 63 -7.14 10.27 -16.81
N PRO A 64 -5.85 9.88 -16.74
CA PRO A 64 -5.46 8.52 -16.39
C PRO A 64 -5.61 8.22 -14.89
N LEU A 65 -5.93 9.22 -14.06
CA LEU A 65 -6.09 9.11 -12.61
C LEU A 65 -4.84 8.52 -11.93
N SER A 66 -3.67 9.12 -12.11
CA SER A 66 -2.43 8.62 -11.47
C SER A 66 -2.27 9.10 -10.02
N GLY A 67 -1.63 8.28 -9.18
CA GLY A 67 -1.29 8.60 -7.80
C GLY A 67 -2.42 9.24 -6.99
N ARG A 68 -2.13 10.37 -6.36
CA ARG A 68 -3.08 11.10 -5.50
C ARG A 68 -4.39 11.49 -6.21
N ARG A 69 -4.39 11.66 -7.54
CA ARG A 69 -5.62 11.96 -8.30
C ARG A 69 -6.59 10.78 -8.28
N ALA A 70 -6.11 9.55 -8.47
CA ALA A 70 -6.96 8.36 -8.31
C ALA A 70 -7.51 8.24 -6.90
N LEU A 71 -6.67 8.50 -5.89
CA LEU A 71 -7.09 8.42 -4.49
C LEU A 71 -8.21 9.43 -4.17
N ASN A 72 -8.03 10.68 -4.59
CA ASN A 72 -9.05 11.72 -4.39
C ASN A 72 -10.34 11.40 -5.16
N HIS A 73 -10.23 10.91 -6.40
CA HIS A 73 -11.41 10.50 -7.18
C HIS A 73 -12.12 9.29 -6.56
N LEU A 74 -11.38 8.32 -6.02
CA LEU A 74 -11.93 7.18 -5.29
C LEU A 74 -12.74 7.66 -4.08
N LEU A 75 -12.15 8.53 -3.25
CA LEU A 75 -12.83 9.10 -2.09
C LEU A 75 -14.10 9.85 -2.49
N PHE A 76 -14.05 10.64 -3.57
CA PHE A 76 -15.22 11.34 -4.10
C PHE A 76 -16.33 10.36 -4.47
N VAL A 77 -16.02 9.32 -5.24
CA VAL A 77 -17.02 8.31 -5.65
C VAL A 77 -17.59 7.54 -4.45
N ARG A 78 -16.76 7.25 -3.44
CA ARG A 78 -17.15 6.44 -2.27
C ARG A 78 -17.98 7.21 -1.25
N THR A 79 -17.64 8.47 -1.02
CA THR A 79 -18.20 9.28 0.07
C THR A 79 -19.15 10.37 -0.41
N ASN A 80 -19.09 10.71 -1.69
CA ASN A 80 -19.73 11.88 -2.29
C ASN A 80 -19.34 13.22 -1.62
N TRP A 81 -18.19 13.26 -0.93
CA TRP A 81 -17.68 14.48 -0.31
C TRP A 81 -17.09 15.45 -1.34
N PRO A 82 -17.18 16.78 -1.12
CA PRO A 82 -16.60 17.75 -2.03
C PRO A 82 -15.07 17.58 -2.19
N PRO A 83 -14.50 17.81 -3.39
CA PRO A 83 -13.06 17.71 -3.61
C PRO A 83 -12.21 18.57 -2.66
N ALA A 84 -12.71 19.75 -2.27
CA ALA A 84 -12.03 20.63 -1.31
C ALA A 84 -11.86 19.95 0.05
N GLN A 85 -12.90 19.30 0.55
CA GLN A 85 -12.84 18.54 1.80
C GLN A 85 -11.89 17.34 1.67
N ILE A 86 -11.94 16.62 0.55
CA ILE A 86 -11.06 15.47 0.30
C ILE A 86 -9.59 15.88 0.27
N SER A 87 -9.28 17.03 -0.33
CA SER A 87 -7.90 17.51 -0.43
C SER A 87 -7.26 17.88 0.91
N GLU A 88 -8.06 18.13 1.94
CA GLU A 88 -7.61 18.47 3.30
C GLU A 88 -7.39 17.24 4.18
N LEU A 89 -7.81 16.05 3.72
CA LEU A 89 -7.64 14.82 4.50
C LEU A 89 -6.18 14.41 4.58
N SER A 90 -5.74 14.16 5.82
CA SER A 90 -4.50 13.47 6.10
C SER A 90 -4.56 12.02 5.64
N PHE A 91 -3.40 11.45 5.35
CA PHE A 91 -3.32 10.10 4.78
C PHE A 91 -3.83 9.02 5.72
N ASP A 92 -3.61 9.15 7.03
CA ASP A 92 -4.15 8.23 8.04
C ASP A 92 -5.68 8.25 8.08
N HIS A 93 -6.31 9.43 7.96
CA HIS A 93 -7.76 9.55 7.84
C HIS A 93 -8.28 8.92 6.54
N ILE A 94 -7.56 9.09 5.43
CA ILE A 94 -7.92 8.43 4.17
C ILE A 94 -7.89 6.91 4.32
N LEU A 95 -6.84 6.35 4.92
CA LEU A 95 -6.74 4.91 5.17
C LEU A 95 -7.83 4.40 6.12
N LEU A 96 -8.22 5.20 7.10
CA LEU A 96 -9.34 4.89 7.99
C LEU A 96 -10.68 4.86 7.24
N ILE A 97 -10.95 5.85 6.39
CA ILE A 97 -12.17 5.90 5.56
C ILE A 97 -12.24 4.67 4.62
N LEU A 98 -11.10 4.26 4.07
CA LEU A 98 -10.98 3.13 3.16
C LEU A 98 -10.79 1.78 3.88
N HIS A 99 -10.87 1.73 5.21
CA HIS A 99 -10.49 0.54 5.99
C HIS A 99 -11.24 -0.73 5.55
N GLU A 100 -12.55 -0.64 5.34
CA GLU A 100 -13.36 -1.77 4.88
C GLU A 100 -12.94 -2.24 3.48
N ASP A 101 -12.74 -1.31 2.54
CA ASP A 101 -12.32 -1.61 1.17
C ASP A 101 -10.93 -2.28 1.13
N LEU A 102 -10.01 -1.82 1.98
CA LEU A 102 -8.67 -2.39 2.09
C LEU A 102 -8.71 -3.80 2.70
N THR A 103 -9.61 -4.04 3.65
CA THR A 103 -9.75 -5.34 4.31
C THR A 103 -10.36 -6.37 3.38
N SER A 104 -11.44 -6.02 2.66
CA SER A 104 -12.14 -6.92 1.74
C SER A 104 -11.26 -7.35 0.54
N LEU A 105 -10.34 -6.48 0.12
CA LEU A 105 -9.38 -6.83 -0.94
C LEU A 105 -8.52 -8.05 -0.62
N GLY A 106 -8.20 -8.26 0.66
CA GLY A 106 -7.37 -9.40 1.08
C GLY A 106 -8.07 -10.75 0.99
N GLU A 107 -9.40 -10.77 0.88
CA GLU A 107 -10.18 -11.99 0.71
C GLU A 107 -10.23 -12.41 -0.77
N ASP A 108 -10.34 -11.42 -1.67
CA ASP A 108 -10.45 -11.64 -3.12
C ASP A 108 -9.09 -11.76 -3.84
N MET A 109 -7.99 -11.44 -3.17
CA MET A 109 -6.66 -11.35 -3.79
C MET A 109 -5.70 -12.35 -3.13
N ASP A 110 -4.98 -13.09 -3.97
CA ASP A 110 -3.86 -13.94 -3.57
C ASP A 110 -2.66 -13.06 -3.17
N LEU A 111 -2.79 -12.39 -2.03
CA LEU A 111 -1.75 -11.53 -1.48
C LEU A 111 -0.55 -12.39 -1.08
N PRO A 112 0.67 -11.97 -1.43
CA PRO A 112 1.86 -12.73 -1.14
C PRO A 112 2.07 -12.88 0.37
N GLU A 113 2.40 -14.09 0.81
CA GLU A 113 2.76 -14.33 2.20
C GLU A 113 4.04 -13.58 2.59
N LEU A 114 4.14 -13.23 3.88
CA LEU A 114 5.36 -12.67 4.45
C LEU A 114 6.57 -13.60 4.25
N PRO A 115 7.77 -13.07 3.97
CA PRO A 115 8.98 -13.88 3.81
C PRO A 115 9.32 -14.71 5.06
N ALA A 116 9.92 -15.89 4.86
CA ALA A 116 10.24 -16.81 5.95
C ALA A 116 11.12 -16.21 7.05
N ASN A 117 12.07 -15.34 6.68
CA ASN A 117 12.94 -14.64 7.64
C ASN A 117 12.15 -13.68 8.55
N ILE A 118 11.04 -13.12 8.07
CA ILE A 118 10.16 -12.24 8.86
C ILE A 118 9.32 -13.08 9.82
N LYS A 119 8.89 -14.27 9.39
CA LYS A 119 8.16 -15.23 10.24
C LYS A 119 8.99 -15.71 11.45
N SER A 120 10.32 -15.57 11.41
CA SER A 120 11.22 -15.85 12.55
C SER A 120 11.50 -14.66 13.47
N GLU A 121 10.99 -13.46 13.19
CA GLU A 121 11.20 -12.31 14.07
C GLU A 121 10.47 -12.45 15.41
N ILE A 122 11.08 -11.94 16.49
CA ILE A 122 10.59 -12.04 17.88
C ILE A 122 9.16 -11.44 18.04
N GLY A 123 8.73 -10.54 17.15
CA GLY A 123 7.39 -9.96 17.14
C GLY A 123 6.35 -10.69 16.30
N TYR A 124 6.74 -11.68 15.48
CA TYR A 124 5.83 -12.33 14.54
C TYR A 124 4.78 -13.21 15.23
N SER A 125 5.18 -13.99 16.24
CA SER A 125 4.24 -14.85 16.99
C SER A 125 3.16 -14.02 17.69
N ALA A 126 3.56 -12.94 18.37
CA ALA A 126 2.63 -12.03 19.04
C ALA A 126 1.67 -11.36 18.04
N HIS A 127 2.16 -10.95 16.87
CA HIS A 127 1.31 -10.43 15.80
C HIS A 127 0.34 -11.49 15.27
N LYS A 128 0.80 -12.72 15.06
CA LYS A 128 -0.04 -13.83 14.58
C LYS A 128 -1.17 -14.16 15.56
N ASP A 129 -0.88 -14.19 16.86
CA ASP A 129 -1.86 -14.56 17.90
C ASP A 129 -2.86 -13.43 18.18
N ALA A 130 -2.46 -12.17 18.00
CA ALA A 130 -3.31 -10.99 18.23
C ALA A 130 -3.05 -9.88 17.18
N PRO A 131 -3.52 -10.05 15.93
CA PRO A 131 -3.15 -9.18 14.80
C PRO A 131 -3.61 -7.73 14.95
N TYR A 132 -4.63 -7.48 15.76
CA TYR A 132 -5.15 -6.14 16.07
C TYR A 132 -4.41 -5.44 17.22
N ARG A 133 -3.57 -6.15 17.98
CA ARG A 133 -2.74 -5.55 19.05
C ARG A 133 -1.42 -5.07 18.49
N THR A 134 -1.49 -4.14 17.54
CA THR A 134 -0.27 -3.55 16.96
C THR A 134 0.09 -2.27 17.72
N GLY A 135 1.37 -2.12 18.05
CA GLY A 135 1.94 -0.82 18.45
C GLY A 135 2.40 -0.02 17.23
N LEU A 136 1.81 -0.27 16.05
CA LEU A 136 2.19 0.41 14.82
C LEU A 136 1.53 1.78 14.79
N ILE A 137 2.31 2.78 14.38
CA ILE A 137 1.78 4.09 14.01
C ILE A 137 1.08 3.97 12.65
N PRO A 138 0.06 4.79 12.35
CA PRO A 138 -0.54 4.82 11.01
C PRO A 138 0.50 5.07 9.91
N CYS A 139 0.27 4.49 8.73
CA CYS A 139 1.08 4.81 7.55
C CYS A 139 0.98 6.30 7.22
N THR A 140 2.09 6.90 6.82
CA THR A 140 2.19 8.27 6.34
C THR A 140 2.32 8.31 4.81
N GLU A 141 1.93 9.42 4.18
CA GLU A 141 1.90 9.50 2.72
C GLU A 141 3.28 9.36 2.06
N ASP A 142 4.35 9.77 2.73
CA ASP A 142 5.72 9.62 2.23
C ASP A 142 6.22 8.17 2.19
N GLU A 143 5.51 7.26 2.88
CA GLU A 143 5.68 5.81 2.74
C GLU A 143 5.03 5.28 1.46
N TRP A 144 4.05 6.00 0.90
CA TRP A 144 3.37 5.62 -0.33
C TRP A 144 4.05 6.21 -1.56
N ASP A 145 5.00 5.45 -2.11
CA ASP A 145 5.56 5.75 -3.43
C ASP A 145 4.59 5.29 -4.54
N HIS A 146 3.66 6.17 -4.91
CA HIS A 146 2.68 5.89 -5.96
C HIS A 146 3.31 5.63 -7.35
N THR A 147 4.57 6.00 -7.57
CA THR A 147 5.27 5.75 -8.83
C THR A 147 5.56 4.26 -9.01
N LEU A 148 5.71 3.51 -7.92
CA LEU A 148 5.84 2.04 -7.98
C LEU A 148 4.62 1.41 -8.66
N CYS A 149 3.42 1.87 -8.28
CA CYS A 149 2.17 1.42 -8.85
C CYS A 149 2.05 1.78 -10.34
N GLU A 150 2.52 2.98 -10.73
CA GLU A 150 2.53 3.44 -12.12
C GLU A 150 3.49 2.61 -12.99
N ILE A 151 4.70 2.33 -12.49
CA ILE A 151 5.70 1.50 -13.18
C ILE A 151 5.18 0.08 -13.38
N VAL A 152 4.58 -0.51 -12.34
CA VAL A 152 4.01 -1.87 -12.40
C VAL A 152 2.89 -1.98 -13.45
N GLN A 153 2.13 -0.91 -13.66
CA GLN A 153 1.09 -0.83 -14.69
C GLN A 153 1.63 -0.45 -16.08
N GLY A 154 2.95 -0.23 -16.22
CA GLY A 154 3.58 0.21 -17.47
C GLY A 154 3.22 1.65 -17.87
N LEU A 155 2.73 2.46 -16.93
CA LEU A 155 2.31 3.85 -17.17
C LEU A 155 3.48 4.83 -17.07
N ARG A 156 4.54 4.40 -16.41
CA ARG A 156 5.77 5.16 -16.22
C ARG A 156 6.96 4.26 -16.51
N THR A 157 7.94 4.78 -17.25
CA THR A 157 9.25 4.14 -17.40
C THR A 157 10.06 4.32 -16.11
N PRO A 158 10.72 3.28 -15.59
CA PRO A 158 11.66 3.44 -14.48
C PRO A 158 12.76 4.45 -14.88
N GLU A 159 13.05 5.41 -14.01
CA GLU A 159 14.19 6.33 -14.16
C GLU A 159 15.52 5.66 -13.76
#